data_AF-A0A2V9KN08-F1
#
_entry.id   AF-A0A2V9KN08-F1
#
_cell.length_a   1.000
_cell.length_b   1.000
_cell.length_c   1.000
_cell.angle_alpha   90.00
_cell.angle_beta   90.00
_cell.angle_gamma   90.00
#
_symmetry.space_group_name_H-M   'P 1'
#
loop_
_entity.id
_entity.type
_entity.pdbx_description
1 polymer ?
#
loop_
_entity_poly.entity_id
_entity_poly.type
_entity_poly.pdbx_seq_one_letter_code
_entity_poly.pdbx_strand_id
1 'polypeptide(L)'
;MGSSSRLVTVLIPLPLTYDPDATGARRPIEASKFDQTMEEIAQRFGGGVLWRFRNDPPNGYWWNKGHLSKDVLAAIEVDVPDTVETRSWLESFARTVLLQRFCQEAIYLKFVGPIETVVVTTVKT
;
A
#
# COMPACT_ATOMS: atom_id res chain seq x y z
N MET A 1 6.39 29.22 -15.00
CA MET A 1 7.31 28.11 -14.67
C MET A 1 6.60 27.27 -13.63
N GLY A 2 6.00 26.15 -14.05
CA GLY A 2 5.27 25.28 -13.14
C GLY A 2 6.26 24.62 -12.19
N SER A 3 6.08 24.78 -10.89
CA SER A 3 6.79 23.99 -9.89
C SER A 3 6.50 22.52 -10.19
N SER A 4 7.48 21.78 -10.71
CA SER A 4 7.38 20.33 -10.79
C SER A 4 7.27 19.84 -9.36
N SER A 5 6.07 19.46 -8.93
CA SER A 5 5.85 18.94 -7.58
C SER A 5 6.77 17.75 -7.38
N ARG A 6 7.64 17.83 -6.36
CA ARG A 6 8.50 16.73 -5.95
C ARG A 6 7.64 15.49 -5.74
N LEU A 7 7.99 14.38 -6.38
CA LEU A 7 7.30 13.11 -6.22
C LEU A 7 8.00 12.23 -5.19
N VAL A 8 7.21 11.37 -4.54
CA VAL A 8 7.66 10.26 -3.71
C VAL A 8 6.86 9.02 -4.08
N THR A 9 7.51 7.85 -4.03
CA THR A 9 6.83 6.56 -4.09
C THR A 9 6.36 6.21 -2.70
N VAL A 10 5.09 5.82 -2.57
CA VAL A 10 4.53 5.28 -1.33
C VAL A 10 4.39 3.78 -1.49
N LEU A 11 5.10 3.03 -0.65
CA LEU A 11 4.93 1.60 -0.51
C LEU A 11 4.01 1.32 0.67
N ILE A 12 2.95 0.56 0.41
CA ILE A 12 1.96 0.13 1.40
C ILE A 12 1.98 -1.39 1.44
N PRO A 13 2.79 -2.01 2.33
CA PRO A 13 2.76 -3.45 2.52
C PRO A 13 1.47 -3.85 3.21
N LEU A 14 0.79 -4.85 2.66
CA LEU A 14 -0.50 -5.35 3.16
C LEU A 14 -0.43 -6.87 3.31
N PRO A 15 -1.00 -7.45 4.38
CA PRO A 15 -0.96 -8.89 4.60
C PRO A 15 -1.79 -9.64 3.55
N LEU A 16 -1.34 -10.84 3.17
CA LEU A 16 -2.10 -11.75 2.30
C LEU A 16 -3.10 -12.62 3.07
N THR A 17 -2.99 -12.67 4.39
CA THR A 17 -3.85 -13.45 5.27
C THR A 17 -4.29 -12.62 6.46
N TYR A 18 -5.50 -12.88 6.97
CA TYR A 18 -5.90 -12.37 8.27
C TYR A 18 -5.01 -12.92 9.39
N ASP A 19 -5.06 -12.25 10.54
CA ASP A 19 -4.50 -12.75 11.79
C ASP A 19 -5.04 -14.16 12.09
N PRO A 20 -4.22 -15.00 12.76
CA PRO A 20 -4.62 -16.36 13.07
C PRO A 20 -5.88 -16.39 13.95
N ASP A 21 -6.79 -17.31 13.68
CA ASP A 21 -7.95 -17.56 14.54
C ASP A 21 -7.55 -18.28 15.84
N ALA A 22 -8.54 -18.62 16.67
CA ALA A 22 -8.31 -19.31 17.96
C ALA A 22 -7.61 -20.67 17.83
N THR A 23 -7.61 -21.27 16.64
CA THR A 23 -6.91 -22.52 16.33
C THR A 23 -5.51 -22.30 15.75
N GLY A 24 -5.11 -21.05 15.52
CA GLY A 24 -3.87 -20.68 14.86
C GLY A 24 -3.96 -20.64 13.33
N ALA A 25 -5.13 -20.96 12.75
CA ALA A 25 -5.31 -21.02 11.30
C ALA A 25 -5.45 -19.61 10.71
N ARG A 26 -4.83 -19.38 9.55
CA ARG A 26 -4.88 -18.12 8.81
C ARG A 26 -5.72 -18.29 7.56
N ARG A 27 -6.64 -17.34 7.33
CA ARG A 27 -7.46 -17.30 6.12
C ARG A 27 -6.91 -16.27 5.13
N PRO A 28 -6.88 -16.56 3.82
CA PRO A 28 -6.51 -15.58 2.82
C PRO A 28 -7.43 -14.36 2.85
N ILE A 29 -6.85 -13.18 2.62
CA ILE A 29 -7.63 -11.96 2.38
C ILE A 29 -8.14 -11.99 0.94
N GLU A 30 -9.38 -11.56 0.74
CA GLU A 30 -10.03 -11.54 -0.56
C GLU A 30 -9.31 -10.61 -1.54
N ALA A 31 -9.00 -11.09 -2.75
CA ALA A 31 -8.30 -10.33 -3.78
C ALA A 31 -8.98 -8.99 -4.10
N SER A 32 -10.32 -8.97 -4.10
CA SER A 32 -11.14 -7.79 -4.36
C SER A 32 -10.83 -6.62 -3.41
N LYS A 33 -10.41 -6.89 -2.17
CA LYS A 33 -10.05 -5.83 -1.21
C LYS A 33 -8.80 -5.08 -1.64
N PHE A 34 -7.83 -5.76 -2.23
CA PHE A 34 -6.63 -5.12 -2.76
C PHE A 34 -6.95 -4.35 -4.04
N ASP A 35 -7.77 -4.93 -4.93
CA ASP A 35 -8.15 -4.28 -6.19
C ASP A 35 -8.95 -3.00 -5.91
N GLN A 36 -9.92 -3.06 -4.99
CA GLN A 36 -10.67 -1.89 -4.51
C GLN A 36 -9.73 -0.83 -3.91
N THR A 37 -8.76 -1.25 -3.10
CA THR A 37 -7.79 -0.31 -2.49
C THR A 37 -6.96 0.40 -3.55
N MET A 38 -6.46 -0.35 -4.53
CA MET A 38 -5.67 0.21 -5.63
C MET A 38 -6.51 1.15 -6.50
N GLU A 39 -7.78 0.81 -6.75
CA GLU A 39 -8.70 1.65 -7.52
C GLU A 39 -8.94 3.01 -6.82
N GLU A 40 -9.23 3.01 -5.52
CA GLU A 40 -9.44 4.24 -4.74
C GLU A 40 -8.20 5.14 -4.74
N ILE A 41 -7.00 4.55 -4.63
CA ILE A 41 -5.72 5.27 -4.72
C ILE A 41 -5.51 5.82 -6.14
N ALA A 42 -5.75 4.99 -7.16
CA ALA A 42 -5.55 5.36 -8.56
C ALA A 42 -6.50 6.48 -9.01
N GLN A 43 -7.76 6.46 -8.55
CA GLN A 43 -8.73 7.53 -8.80
C GLN A 43 -8.25 8.89 -8.27
N ARG A 44 -7.46 8.89 -7.19
CA ARG A 44 -6.97 10.14 -6.58
C ARG A 44 -5.62 10.60 -7.12
N PHE A 45 -4.68 9.68 -7.32
CA PHE A 45 -3.28 10.05 -7.59
C PHE A 45 -2.78 9.68 -8.99
N GLY A 46 -3.56 8.91 -9.75
CA GLY A 46 -3.18 8.50 -11.10
C GLY A 46 -2.35 7.23 -11.12
N GLY A 47 -3.03 6.09 -11.09
CA GLY A 47 -2.43 4.76 -11.29
C GLY A 47 -1.46 4.32 -10.18
N GLY A 48 -0.83 3.17 -10.41
CA GLY A 48 0.14 2.56 -9.51
C GLY A 48 0.23 1.05 -9.76
N VAL A 49 0.96 0.34 -8.91
CA VAL A 49 1.24 -1.09 -9.06
C VAL A 49 0.81 -1.83 -7.81
N LEU A 50 0.09 -2.93 -8.01
CA LEU A 50 -0.18 -3.92 -6.97
C LEU A 50 0.72 -5.14 -7.18
N TRP A 51 1.72 -5.31 -6.33
CA TRP A 51 2.63 -6.43 -6.34
C TRP A 51 2.05 -7.62 -5.57
N ARG A 52 1.72 -8.69 -6.30
CA ARG A 52 1.37 -10.01 -5.74
C ARG A 52 2.45 -11.02 -6.11
N PHE A 53 3.35 -11.27 -5.16
CA PHE A 53 4.48 -12.19 -5.34
C PHE A 53 4.00 -13.64 -5.28
N ARG A 54 4.03 -14.34 -6.41
CA ARG A 54 3.64 -15.77 -6.48
C ARG A 54 4.76 -16.69 -6.02
N ASN A 55 5.99 -16.30 -6.30
CA ASN A 55 7.20 -16.98 -5.86
C ASN A 55 7.92 -16.04 -4.88
N ASP A 56 8.35 -16.59 -3.74
CA ASP A 56 9.09 -15.90 -2.68
C ASP A 56 8.46 -14.57 -2.22
N PRO A 57 7.23 -14.62 -1.68
CA PRO A 57 6.60 -13.42 -1.17
C PRO A 57 7.35 -12.83 0.03
N PRO A 58 7.39 -11.50 0.16
CA PRO A 58 8.09 -10.85 1.24
C PRO A 58 7.47 -11.19 2.59
N ASN A 59 8.33 -11.51 3.56
CA ASN A 59 7.93 -11.73 4.94
C ASN A 59 7.85 -10.38 5.68
N GLY A 60 6.68 -10.10 6.25
CA GLY A 60 6.46 -9.04 7.22
C GLY A 60 6.82 -9.50 8.62
N TYR A 61 7.49 -8.63 9.37
CA TYR A 61 7.80 -8.84 10.78
C TYR A 61 7.33 -7.62 11.57
N TRP A 62 6.38 -7.84 12.47
CA TRP A 62 5.75 -6.78 13.24
C TRP A 62 5.99 -7.04 14.72
N TRP A 63 6.69 -6.12 15.36
CA TRP A 63 6.92 -6.19 16.80
C TRP A 63 5.98 -5.24 17.52
N ASN A 64 5.11 -5.77 18.37
CA ASN A 64 4.25 -4.99 19.23
C ASN A 64 4.30 -5.53 20.66
N LYS A 65 4.75 -4.71 21.62
CA LYS A 65 4.75 -5.02 23.08
C LYS A 65 5.27 -6.42 23.46
N GLY A 66 6.31 -6.90 22.79
CA GLY A 66 6.91 -8.22 23.08
C GLY A 66 6.38 -9.38 22.25
N HIS A 67 5.38 -9.14 21.40
CA HIS A 67 4.87 -10.11 20.44
C HIS A 67 5.42 -9.84 19.04
N LEU A 68 5.95 -10.88 18.39
CA LEU A 68 6.36 -10.86 16.99
C LEU A 68 5.26 -11.50 16.14
N SER A 69 4.52 -10.69 15.38
CA SER A 69 3.64 -11.18 14.33
C SER A 69 4.42 -11.30 13.02
N LYS A 70 4.27 -12.43 12.33
CA LYS A 70 4.86 -12.68 11.01
C LYS A 70 3.75 -12.75 9.98
N ASP A 71 3.96 -12.11 8.83
CA ASP A 71 3.00 -12.11 7.72
C ASP A 71 3.69 -12.39 6.40
N VAL A 72 2.88 -12.78 5.42
CA VAL A 72 3.27 -12.78 4.02
C VAL A 72 2.58 -11.58 3.37
N LEU A 73 3.34 -10.75 2.65
CA LEU A 73 2.86 -9.44 2.22
C LEU A 73 2.66 -9.34 0.70
N ALA A 74 1.62 -8.61 0.30
CA ALA A 74 1.58 -7.88 -0.97
C ALA A 74 2.08 -6.45 -0.74
N ALA A 75 2.36 -5.72 -1.82
CA ALA A 75 2.70 -4.30 -1.73
C ALA A 75 1.91 -3.50 -2.77
N ILE A 76 1.29 -2.41 -2.34
CA ILE A 76 0.85 -1.34 -3.23
C ILE A 76 1.98 -0.34 -3.36
N GLU A 77 2.27 0.07 -4.59
CA GLU A 77 3.24 1.08 -4.95
C GLU A 77 2.54 2.18 -5.76
N VAL A 78 2.65 3.42 -5.30
CA VAL A 78 2.05 4.57 -5.97
C VAL A 78 2.97 5.77 -5.87
N ASP A 79 3.16 6.46 -7.00
CA ASP A 79 3.88 7.73 -7.05
C ASP A 79 2.91 8.88 -6.82
N VAL A 80 3.24 9.75 -5.87
CA VAL A 80 2.35 10.85 -5.45
C VAL A 80 3.11 12.15 -5.24
N PRO A 81 2.44 13.33 -5.34
CA PRO A 81 3.02 14.59 -4.94
C PRO A 81 3.41 14.59 -3.45
N ASP A 82 4.66 14.95 -3.14
CA ASP A 82 5.18 15.03 -1.77
C ASP A 82 4.71 16.32 -1.08
N THR A 83 3.42 16.33 -0.73
CA THR A 83 2.76 17.45 -0.05
C THR A 83 2.17 17.00 1.29
N VAL A 84 1.95 17.96 2.19
CA VAL A 84 1.27 17.72 3.47
C VAL A 84 -0.15 17.18 3.26
N GLU A 85 -0.86 17.67 2.24
CA GLU A 85 -2.20 17.19 1.91
C GLU A 85 -2.19 15.72 1.50
N THR A 86 -1.29 15.32 0.59
CA THR A 86 -1.16 13.94 0.14
C THR A 86 -0.86 12.99 1.29
N ARG A 87 0.13 13.35 2.13
CA ARG A 87 0.51 12.56 3.31
C ARG A 87 -0.66 12.41 4.28
N SER A 88 -1.34 13.52 4.60
CA SER A 88 -2.50 13.52 5.50
C SER A 88 -3.64 12.68 4.97
N TRP A 89 -3.90 12.73 3.65
CA TRP A 89 -4.92 11.90 3.02
C TRP A 89 -4.57 10.42 3.14
N LEU A 90 -3.33 10.02 2.80
CA LEU A 90 -2.89 8.63 2.88
C LEU A 90 -2.91 8.08 4.31
N GLU A 91 -2.47 8.88 5.28
CA GLU A 91 -2.53 8.52 6.70
C GLU A 91 -3.98 8.34 7.18
N SER A 92 -4.89 9.24 6.77
CA SER A 92 -6.30 9.14 7.11
C SER A 92 -6.95 7.92 6.45
N PHE A 93 -6.66 7.69 5.17
CA PHE A 93 -7.13 6.52 4.42
C PHE A 93 -6.64 5.21 5.03
N ALA A 94 -5.36 5.13 5.40
CA ALA A 94 -4.81 3.98 6.11
C ALA A 94 -5.55 3.73 7.43
N ARG A 95 -5.76 4.78 8.24
CA ARG A 95 -6.38 4.70 9.55
C ARG A 95 -7.86 4.33 9.51
N THR A 96 -8.61 4.89 8.56
CA THR A 96 -10.08 4.80 8.52
C THR A 96 -10.58 3.68 7.61
N VAL A 97 -9.82 3.33 6.58
CA VAL A 97 -10.21 2.34 5.58
C VAL A 97 -9.35 1.09 5.70
N LEU A 98 -8.02 1.22 5.58
CA LEU A 98 -7.16 0.04 5.42
C LEU A 98 -7.10 -0.83 6.69
N LEU A 99 -6.96 -0.23 7.88
CA LEU A 99 -6.95 -0.99 9.13
C LEU A 99 -8.20 -1.87 9.29
N GLN A 100 -9.37 -1.33 8.95
CA GLN A 100 -10.63 -2.08 9.01
C GLN A 100 -10.74 -3.11 7.89
N ARG A 101 -10.42 -2.72 6.65
CA ARG A 101 -10.52 -3.57 5.46
C ARG A 101 -9.65 -4.82 5.58
N PHE A 102 -8.44 -4.68 6.10
CA PHE A 102 -7.46 -5.77 6.24
C PHE A 102 -7.39 -6.35 7.66
N CYS A 103 -8.19 -5.83 8.59
CA CYS A 103 -8.24 -6.25 10.01
C CYS A 103 -6.84 -6.28 10.64
N GLN A 104 -6.13 -5.15 10.60
CA GLN A 104 -4.77 -5.02 11.14
C GLN A 104 -4.71 -3.99 12.26
N GLU A 105 -3.84 -4.21 13.24
CA GLU A 105 -3.56 -3.24 14.31
C GLU A 105 -2.75 -2.04 13.82
N ALA A 106 -1.90 -2.26 12.81
CA ALA A 106 -1.04 -1.24 12.22
C ALA A 106 -0.78 -1.55 10.74
N ILE A 107 -0.58 -0.48 9.96
CA ILE A 107 -0.16 -0.56 8.55
C ILE A 107 0.95 0.47 8.36
N TYR A 108 2.04 0.07 7.70
CA TYR A 108 3.11 0.98 7.35
C TYR A 108 2.80 1.72 6.05
N LEU A 109 3.05 3.03 6.07
CA LEU A 109 3.18 3.84 4.87
C LEU A 109 4.66 4.22 4.73
N LYS A 110 5.33 3.72 3.71
CA LYS A 110 6.75 4.01 3.48
C LYS A 110 6.86 4.99 2.33
N PHE A 111 7.25 6.23 2.64
CA PHE A 111 7.50 7.27 1.65
C PHE A 111 8.97 7.21 1.24
N VAL A 112 9.23 6.90 -0.03
CA VAL A 112 10.56 6.76 -0.63
C VAL A 112 10.73 7.83 -1.68
N GLY A 113 11.77 8.66 -1.57
CA GLY A 113 12.07 9.65 -2.58
C GLY A 113 13.11 10.68 -2.15
N PRO A 114 13.32 11.72 -2.97
CA PRO A 114 12.56 12.07 -4.16
C PRO A 114 12.72 11.05 -5.29
N ILE A 115 11.75 10.99 -6.20
CA ILE A 115 11.82 10.18 -7.43
C ILE A 115 11.61 11.05 -8.67
N GLU A 116 11.96 10.50 -9.83
CA GLU A 116 11.61 11.03 -11.15
C GLU A 116 10.81 9.97 -11.90
N THR A 117 9.70 10.37 -12.51
CA THR A 117 8.83 9.49 -13.29
C THR A 117 8.60 10.10 -14.67
N VAL A 118 8.81 9.32 -15.73
CA VAL A 118 8.58 9.73 -17.12
C VAL A 118 7.41 8.94 -17.68
N VAL A 119 6.31 9.64 -17.99
CA VAL A 119 5.14 9.02 -18.63
C VAL A 119 5.37 9.02 -20.15
N VAL A 120 5.45 7.83 -20.74
CA VAL A 120 5.56 7.66 -22.20
C VAL A 120 4.17 7.43 -22.78
N THR A 121 3.68 8.38 -23.57
CA THR A 121 2.38 8.26 -24.27
C THR A 121 2.57 8.23 -25.79
N THR A 122 1.73 7.47 -26.48
CA THR A 122 1.62 7.57 -27.95
C THR A 122 0.66 8.68 -28.32
N VAL A 123 1.03 9.55 -29.26
CA VAL A 123 0.08 10.47 -29.89
C VAL A 123 -0.87 9.63 -30.75
N LYS A 124 -2.12 9.50 -30.34
CA LYS A 124 -3.15 8.90 -31.20
C LYS A 124 -3.34 9.84 -32.39
N THR A 125 -3.00 9.35 -33.58
CA THR A 125 -3.31 9.99 -34.87
C THR A 125 -4.72 9.65 -35.30
#